data_AF-A0A947NWW6-F1
#
_entry.id   AF-A0A947NWW6-F1
#
_cell.length_a   1.000
_cell.length_b   1.000
_cell.length_c   1.000
_cell.angle_alpha   90.00
_cell.angle_beta   90.00
_cell.angle_gamma   90.00
#
_symmetry.space_group_name_H-M   'P 1'
#
loop_
_entity.id
_entity.type
_entity.pdbx_description
1 polymer ?
#
loop_
_entity_poly.entity_id
_entity_poly.type
_entity_poly.pdbx_seq_one_letter_code
_entity_poly.pdbx_strand_id
1 'polypeptide(L)'
;MPVSPKSKILLKKKGFLAVPQAHLKEHSIEVQIPFLQCVLKNFELIPILAGQGFEKEIAGAIADIMDKRTLVIVSSDLSHYHPYNHAVKKDMGCVNVIKKMDIKSMFNEEACGARPIIILMYLAEQFGWKPALLDIRNSGDISGDKSRVVGYASMAFFCEIQKEYKKMDQAINVNDQEFLLKLARNTIARYLKDGTKPSPDPAALSHVLKEERGAFVTLHKNKALRGCIGCIVPRGPLYQAVIDNAVNAAVNDPRFSKVTADELKDLHIEISVLTKPENLNFDSPENLKNKLQPNVHGVILKFDGFRQSTFLPQVWEQLTDKDDFLSHLSSKAGMSSDAWKKPGMEVETYQAQVFGE
;
A
#
# COMPACT_ATOMS: atom_id res chain seq x y z
N MET A 1 -26.10 -6.17 -13.67
CA MET A 1 -24.66 -5.91 -13.82
C MET A 1 -24.23 -6.39 -15.20
N PRO A 2 -23.62 -5.55 -16.04
CA PRO A 2 -23.29 -5.95 -17.40
C PRO A 2 -22.08 -6.90 -17.44
N VAL A 3 -22.09 -7.81 -18.40
CA VAL A 3 -20.88 -8.56 -18.76
C VAL A 3 -19.93 -7.61 -19.48
N SER A 4 -18.69 -7.51 -19.02
CA SER A 4 -17.71 -6.57 -19.60
C SER A 4 -17.46 -6.89 -21.08
N PRO A 5 -17.38 -5.87 -21.96
CA PRO A 5 -16.98 -6.06 -23.36
C PRO A 5 -15.59 -6.71 -23.52
N LYS A 6 -14.72 -6.56 -22.50
CA LYS A 6 -13.39 -7.19 -22.46
C LYS A 6 -13.46 -8.72 -22.57
N SER A 7 -14.58 -9.36 -22.21
CA SER A 7 -14.80 -10.80 -22.42
C SER A 7 -14.61 -11.24 -23.88
N LYS A 8 -14.97 -10.38 -24.85
CA LYS A 8 -14.77 -10.66 -26.29
C LYS A 8 -13.30 -10.72 -26.69
N ILE A 9 -12.41 -10.09 -25.93
CA ILE A 9 -10.96 -10.15 -26.14
C ILE A 9 -10.45 -11.52 -25.70
N LEU A 10 -10.91 -12.01 -24.54
CA LEU A 10 -10.54 -13.33 -24.03
C LEU A 10 -10.98 -14.45 -24.96
N LEU A 11 -12.17 -14.36 -25.56
CA LEU A 11 -12.66 -15.35 -26.53
C LEU A 11 -11.78 -15.50 -27.79
N LYS A 12 -10.86 -14.56 -28.05
CA LYS A 12 -9.87 -14.66 -29.15
C LYS A 12 -8.56 -15.31 -28.70
N LYS A 13 -8.38 -15.56 -27.41
CA LYS A 13 -7.17 -16.13 -26.81
C LYS A 13 -7.33 -17.64 -26.67
N LYS A 14 -6.20 -18.34 -26.74
CA LYS A 14 -6.14 -19.80 -26.54
C LYS A 14 -6.63 -20.16 -25.14
N GLY A 15 -7.44 -21.21 -25.03
CA GLY A 15 -7.99 -21.69 -23.75
C GLY A 15 -9.36 -21.09 -23.36
N PHE A 16 -9.90 -20.17 -24.16
CA PHE A 16 -11.23 -19.59 -23.92
C PHE A 16 -12.24 -20.01 -24.99
N LEU A 17 -13.43 -20.38 -24.54
CA LEU A 17 -14.56 -20.75 -25.39
C LEU A 17 -15.85 -20.18 -24.79
N ALA A 18 -16.78 -19.79 -25.65
CA ALA A 18 -18.13 -19.44 -25.23
C ALA A 18 -19.00 -20.71 -25.23
N VAL A 19 -19.25 -21.29 -24.06
CA VAL A 19 -20.04 -22.52 -23.91
C VAL A 19 -21.20 -22.27 -22.93
N PRO A 20 -22.33 -21.70 -23.39
CA PRO A 20 -23.46 -21.38 -22.50
C PRO A 20 -23.97 -22.58 -21.70
N GLN A 21 -23.90 -23.79 -22.26
CA GLN A 21 -24.37 -24.99 -21.58
C GLN A 21 -23.54 -25.36 -20.35
N ALA A 22 -22.28 -24.94 -20.28
CA ALA A 22 -21.40 -25.21 -19.14
C ALA A 22 -21.91 -24.55 -17.84
N HIS A 23 -22.70 -23.48 -17.97
CA HIS A 23 -23.26 -22.74 -16.84
C HIS A 23 -24.60 -23.30 -16.34
N LEU A 24 -25.27 -24.21 -17.07
CA LEU A 24 -26.64 -24.63 -16.73
C LEU A 24 -26.78 -25.40 -15.41
N LYS A 25 -25.71 -26.04 -14.95
CA LYS A 25 -25.66 -26.85 -13.72
C LYS A 25 -24.56 -26.39 -12.76
N GLU A 26 -24.01 -25.20 -13.00
CA GLU A 26 -22.92 -24.62 -12.24
C GLU A 26 -23.41 -23.30 -11.65
N HIS A 27 -23.11 -23.07 -10.38
CA HIS A 27 -23.68 -21.95 -9.60
C HIS A 27 -22.63 -21.16 -8.81
N SER A 28 -21.35 -21.55 -8.89
CA SER A 28 -20.26 -20.91 -8.15
C SER A 28 -20.14 -19.41 -8.43
N ILE A 29 -20.47 -18.96 -9.64
CA ILE A 29 -20.46 -17.53 -10.00
C ILE A 29 -21.65 -16.82 -9.35
N GLU A 30 -22.85 -17.40 -9.48
CA GLU A 30 -24.11 -16.86 -8.97
C GLU A 30 -24.09 -16.69 -7.45
N VAL A 31 -23.41 -17.59 -6.73
CA VAL A 31 -23.22 -17.50 -5.28
C VAL A 31 -22.43 -16.25 -4.87
N GLN A 32 -21.51 -15.76 -5.72
CA GLN A 32 -20.70 -14.57 -5.41
C GLN A 32 -21.44 -13.26 -5.72
N ILE A 33 -22.36 -13.26 -6.69
CA ILE A 33 -23.01 -12.04 -7.19
C ILE A 33 -23.70 -11.21 -6.08
N PRO A 34 -24.49 -11.79 -5.15
CA PRO A 34 -25.14 -11.01 -4.09
C PRO A 34 -24.14 -10.24 -3.22
N PHE A 35 -23.03 -10.87 -2.83
CA PHE A 35 -21.99 -10.22 -2.03
C PHE A 35 -21.33 -9.06 -2.79
N LEU A 36 -21.06 -9.27 -4.08
CA LEU A 36 -20.49 -8.22 -4.92
C LEU A 36 -21.45 -7.05 -5.12
N GLN A 37 -22.75 -7.29 -5.25
CA GLN A 37 -23.75 -6.22 -5.37
C GLN A 37 -23.93 -5.43 -4.07
N CYS A 38 -23.70 -6.06 -2.90
CA CYS A 38 -23.74 -5.37 -1.62
C CYS A 38 -22.50 -4.48 -1.42
N VAL A 39 -21.31 -4.95 -1.80
CA VAL A 39 -20.03 -4.27 -1.54
C VAL A 39 -19.64 -3.31 -2.67
N LEU A 40 -19.95 -3.64 -3.92
CA LEU A 40 -19.58 -2.88 -5.11
C LEU A 40 -20.82 -2.24 -5.74
N LYS A 41 -20.74 -0.94 -6.05
CA LYS A 41 -21.86 -0.20 -6.66
C LYS A 41 -21.90 -0.34 -8.17
N ASN A 42 -20.85 0.14 -8.85
CA ASN A 42 -20.75 0.19 -10.30
C ASN A 42 -19.60 -0.68 -10.76
N PHE A 43 -19.91 -1.87 -11.29
CA PHE A 43 -18.92 -2.81 -11.80
C PHE A 43 -19.44 -3.59 -13.00
N GLU A 44 -18.49 -4.11 -13.79
CA GLU A 44 -18.73 -5.07 -14.86
C GLU A 44 -18.17 -6.43 -14.41
N LEU A 45 -18.75 -7.53 -14.90
CA LEU A 45 -18.28 -8.88 -14.59
C LEU A 45 -17.78 -9.59 -15.86
N ILE A 46 -16.73 -10.38 -15.71
CA ILE A 46 -16.33 -11.37 -16.70
C ILE A 46 -16.46 -12.74 -16.02
N PRO A 47 -17.57 -13.46 -16.25
CA PRO A 47 -17.75 -14.81 -15.70
C PRO A 47 -16.83 -15.79 -16.44
N ILE A 48 -16.00 -16.53 -15.71
CA ILE A 48 -15.10 -17.55 -16.26
C ILE A 48 -15.30 -18.84 -15.47
N LEU A 49 -15.74 -19.89 -16.16
CA LEU A 49 -15.68 -21.26 -15.65
C LEU A 49 -14.40 -21.91 -16.15
N ALA A 50 -13.56 -22.34 -15.22
CA ALA A 50 -12.25 -22.91 -15.53
C ALA A 50 -12.35 -24.44 -15.67
N GLY A 51 -12.03 -24.93 -16.88
CA GLY A 51 -11.82 -26.35 -17.16
C GLY A 51 -10.37 -26.77 -16.91
N GLN A 52 -9.99 -27.94 -17.44
CA GLN A 52 -8.62 -28.44 -17.35
C GLN A 52 -7.74 -27.89 -18.47
N GLY A 53 -6.49 -27.54 -18.13
CA GLY A 53 -5.44 -27.16 -19.07
C GLY A 53 -5.35 -25.66 -19.39
N PHE A 54 -4.21 -25.26 -19.95
CA PHE A 54 -3.87 -23.88 -20.32
C PHE A 54 -3.88 -22.88 -19.17
N GLU A 55 -3.67 -23.32 -17.92
CA GLU A 55 -3.80 -22.45 -16.74
C GLU A 55 -2.86 -21.23 -16.81
N LYS A 56 -1.63 -21.43 -17.31
CA LYS A 56 -0.64 -20.36 -17.49
C LYS A 56 -1.02 -19.40 -18.62
N GLU A 57 -1.48 -19.91 -19.76
CA GLU A 57 -1.93 -19.09 -20.88
C GLU A 57 -3.21 -18.31 -20.56
N ILE A 58 -4.12 -18.93 -19.82
CA ILE A 58 -5.34 -18.30 -19.29
C ILE A 58 -4.97 -17.16 -18.35
N ALA A 59 -4.04 -17.38 -17.42
CA ALA A 59 -3.53 -16.33 -16.53
C ALA A 59 -2.95 -15.15 -17.34
N GLY A 60 -2.10 -15.42 -18.33
CA GLY A 60 -1.53 -14.37 -19.19
C GLY A 60 -2.59 -13.58 -19.97
N ALA A 61 -3.60 -14.27 -20.53
CA ALA A 61 -4.70 -13.63 -21.24
C ALA A 61 -5.59 -12.77 -20.33
N ILE A 62 -5.82 -13.20 -19.08
CA ILE A 62 -6.51 -12.40 -18.07
C ILE A 62 -5.66 -11.17 -17.73
N ALA A 63 -4.36 -11.35 -17.49
CA ALA A 63 -3.43 -10.26 -17.18
C ALA A 63 -3.44 -9.15 -18.24
N ASP A 64 -3.52 -9.52 -19.54
CA ASP A 64 -3.55 -8.57 -20.66
C ASP A 64 -4.75 -7.59 -20.62
N ILE A 65 -5.86 -7.95 -19.96
CA ILE A 65 -7.08 -7.13 -19.91
C ILE A 65 -7.31 -6.47 -18.55
N MET A 66 -6.50 -6.80 -17.55
CA MET A 66 -6.57 -6.26 -16.20
C MET A 66 -6.03 -4.83 -16.13
N ASP A 67 -6.59 -4.06 -15.20
CA ASP A 67 -6.11 -2.75 -14.80
C ASP A 67 -6.12 -2.61 -13.27
N LYS A 68 -5.68 -1.46 -12.75
CA LYS A 68 -5.59 -1.21 -11.29
C LYS A 68 -6.94 -1.27 -10.56
N ARG A 69 -8.07 -1.28 -11.28
CA ARG A 69 -9.43 -1.38 -10.70
C ARG A 69 -10.03 -2.78 -10.86
N THR A 70 -9.27 -3.72 -11.41
CA THR A 70 -9.76 -5.08 -11.66
C THR A 70 -9.56 -5.94 -10.41
N LEU A 71 -10.65 -6.51 -9.90
CA LEU A 71 -10.64 -7.49 -8.82
C LEU A 71 -10.77 -8.90 -9.41
N VAL A 72 -9.86 -9.80 -9.03
CA VAL A 72 -9.93 -11.22 -9.39
C VAL A 72 -10.49 -12.01 -8.22
N ILE A 73 -11.51 -12.81 -8.47
CA ILE A 73 -12.16 -13.65 -7.47
C ILE A 73 -12.11 -15.09 -7.97
N VAL A 74 -11.64 -15.99 -7.13
CA VAL A 74 -11.67 -17.44 -7.35
C VAL A 74 -12.55 -18.05 -6.26
N SER A 75 -13.51 -18.87 -6.68
CA SER A 75 -14.38 -19.63 -5.81
C SER A 75 -14.00 -21.12 -5.89
N SER A 76 -13.81 -21.75 -4.74
CA SER A 76 -13.53 -23.18 -4.64
C SER A 76 -13.87 -23.70 -3.26
N ASP A 77 -14.48 -24.87 -3.22
CA ASP A 77 -14.47 -25.71 -2.04
C ASP A 77 -13.12 -26.46 -1.97
N LEU A 78 -12.65 -26.77 -0.77
CA LEU A 78 -11.42 -27.54 -0.53
C LEU A 78 -11.74 -29.04 -0.45
N SER A 79 -11.37 -29.71 0.64
CA SER A 79 -11.59 -31.14 0.80
C SER A 79 -13.07 -31.47 1.04
N HIS A 80 -13.53 -32.62 0.52
CA HIS A 80 -14.93 -33.03 0.54
C HIS A 80 -15.16 -34.35 1.28
N TYR A 81 -16.14 -34.34 2.17
CA TYR A 81 -16.71 -35.52 2.84
C TYR A 81 -15.74 -36.32 3.71
N HIS A 82 -14.66 -35.70 4.17
CA HIS A 82 -13.77 -36.28 5.17
C HIS A 82 -14.30 -36.05 6.59
N PRO A 83 -13.92 -36.90 7.57
CA PRO A 83 -14.11 -36.58 8.97
C PRO A 83 -13.37 -35.30 9.34
N TYR A 84 -13.93 -34.51 10.26
CA TYR A 84 -13.48 -33.16 10.61
C TYR A 84 -11.95 -33.02 10.77
N ASN A 85 -11.33 -33.87 11.59
CA ASN A 85 -9.88 -33.79 11.85
C ASN A 85 -9.02 -34.09 10.61
N HIS A 86 -9.54 -34.89 9.66
CA HIS A 86 -8.86 -35.18 8.42
C HIS A 86 -9.01 -34.03 7.41
N ALA A 87 -10.21 -33.46 7.31
CA ALA A 87 -10.48 -32.27 6.51
C ALA A 87 -9.56 -31.11 6.94
N VAL A 88 -9.50 -30.78 8.23
CA VAL A 88 -8.62 -29.73 8.77
C VAL A 88 -7.16 -29.91 8.34
N LYS A 89 -6.63 -31.15 8.39
CA LYS A 89 -5.26 -31.43 7.96
C LYS A 89 -5.06 -31.25 6.46
N LYS A 90 -5.98 -31.75 5.64
CA LYS A 90 -5.92 -31.63 4.18
C LYS A 90 -6.07 -30.19 3.73
N ASP A 91 -7.06 -29.48 4.26
CA ASP A 91 -7.35 -28.09 3.91
C ASP A 91 -6.16 -27.18 4.27
N MET A 92 -5.54 -27.38 5.44
CA MET A 92 -4.31 -26.68 5.81
C MET A 92 -3.12 -27.05 4.93
N GLY A 93 -3.04 -28.30 4.45
CA GLY A 93 -2.06 -28.72 3.44
C GLY A 93 -2.18 -27.89 2.17
N CYS A 94 -3.39 -27.83 1.60
CA CYS A 94 -3.70 -27.03 0.42
C CYS A 94 -3.40 -25.54 0.64
N VAL A 95 -3.83 -24.96 1.77
CA VAL A 95 -3.54 -23.56 2.11
C VAL A 95 -2.04 -23.30 2.22
N ASN A 96 -1.26 -24.24 2.76
CA ASN A 96 0.19 -24.09 2.86
C ASN A 96 0.87 -24.15 1.49
N VAL A 97 0.37 -24.96 0.56
CA VAL A 97 0.83 -24.96 -0.84
C VAL A 97 0.57 -23.61 -1.50
N ILE A 98 -0.64 -23.06 -1.32
CA ILE A 98 -0.98 -21.72 -1.83
C ILE A 98 -0.09 -20.65 -1.21
N LYS A 99 0.09 -20.66 0.13
CA LYS A 99 0.96 -19.70 0.84
C LYS A 99 2.40 -19.73 0.36
N LYS A 100 2.93 -20.91 0.03
CA LYS A 100 4.29 -21.09 -0.49
C LYS A 100 4.42 -20.76 -1.98
N MET A 101 3.33 -20.41 -2.65
CA MET A 101 3.29 -20.22 -4.11
C MET A 101 3.81 -21.45 -4.88
N ASP A 102 3.60 -22.66 -4.34
CA ASP A 102 4.05 -23.91 -4.96
C ASP A 102 3.01 -24.43 -5.97
N ILE A 103 3.04 -23.84 -7.16
CA ILE A 103 2.10 -24.15 -8.25
C ILE A 103 2.15 -25.64 -8.64
N LYS A 104 3.33 -26.27 -8.60
CA LYS A 104 3.48 -27.68 -9.00
C LYS A 104 2.72 -28.60 -8.04
N SER A 105 2.84 -28.37 -6.74
CA SER A 105 2.15 -29.16 -5.74
C SER A 105 0.63 -28.93 -5.76
N MET A 106 0.18 -27.73 -6.13
CA MET A 106 -1.25 -27.38 -6.18
C MET A 106 -2.07 -28.28 -7.13
N PHE A 107 -1.45 -28.82 -8.19
CA PHE A 107 -2.12 -29.78 -9.09
C PHE A 107 -2.54 -31.09 -8.41
N ASN A 108 -1.95 -31.42 -7.26
CA ASN A 108 -2.22 -32.64 -6.50
C ASN A 108 -3.09 -32.40 -5.26
N GLU A 109 -3.45 -31.15 -4.95
CA GLU A 109 -4.25 -30.80 -3.78
C GLU A 109 -5.74 -31.06 -4.01
N GLU A 110 -6.46 -31.38 -2.94
CA GLU A 110 -7.91 -31.58 -2.98
C GLU A 110 -8.64 -30.24 -2.89
N ALA A 111 -8.96 -29.68 -4.06
CA ALA A 111 -9.85 -28.55 -4.21
C ALA A 111 -10.68 -28.72 -5.50
N CYS A 112 -12.01 -28.57 -5.43
CA CYS A 112 -12.87 -28.68 -6.61
C CYS A 112 -12.52 -27.64 -7.68
N GLY A 113 -12.13 -26.44 -7.24
CA GLY A 113 -11.60 -25.34 -8.05
C GLY A 113 -10.07 -25.26 -8.04
N ALA A 114 -9.34 -26.38 -8.02
CA ALA A 114 -7.88 -26.35 -8.09
C ALA A 114 -7.35 -25.58 -9.32
N ARG A 115 -8.01 -25.73 -10.48
CA ARG A 115 -7.63 -25.06 -11.74
C ARG A 115 -7.72 -23.54 -11.68
N PRO A 116 -8.85 -22.93 -11.25
CA PRO A 116 -8.90 -21.48 -11.08
C PRO A 116 -7.96 -20.97 -9.97
N ILE A 117 -7.69 -21.75 -8.91
CA ILE A 117 -6.66 -21.40 -7.92
C ILE A 117 -5.27 -21.33 -8.58
N ILE A 118 -4.91 -22.31 -9.41
CA ILE A 118 -3.64 -22.32 -10.14
C ILE A 118 -3.51 -21.12 -11.09
N ILE A 119 -4.59 -20.77 -11.81
CA ILE A 119 -4.64 -19.55 -12.65
C ILE A 119 -4.35 -18.30 -11.80
N LEU A 120 -4.98 -18.18 -10.63
CA LEU A 120 -4.71 -17.07 -9.69
C LEU A 120 -3.27 -17.08 -9.18
N MET A 121 -2.67 -18.25 -8.93
CA MET A 121 -1.27 -18.35 -8.52
C MET A 121 -0.31 -17.90 -9.65
N TYR A 122 -0.60 -18.22 -10.91
CA TYR A 122 0.16 -17.69 -12.05
C TYR A 122 0.01 -16.17 -12.19
N LEU A 123 -1.19 -15.63 -12.00
CA LEU A 123 -1.41 -14.18 -11.95
C LEU A 123 -0.59 -13.55 -10.81
N ALA A 124 -0.63 -14.15 -9.63
CA ALA A 124 0.12 -13.68 -8.47
C ALA A 124 1.64 -13.72 -8.69
N GLU A 125 2.17 -14.74 -9.37
CA GLU A 125 3.59 -14.78 -9.80
C GLU A 125 3.92 -13.62 -10.75
N GLN A 126 3.06 -13.36 -11.74
CA GLN A 126 3.25 -12.30 -12.73
C GLN A 126 3.18 -10.88 -12.12
N PHE A 127 2.26 -10.65 -11.19
CA PHE A 127 2.05 -9.34 -10.56
C PHE A 127 2.73 -9.18 -9.21
N GLY A 128 3.51 -10.18 -8.76
CA GLY A 128 4.22 -10.15 -7.48
C GLY A 128 3.29 -10.14 -6.26
N TRP A 129 2.08 -10.68 -6.37
CA TRP A 129 1.14 -10.76 -5.24
C TRP A 129 1.58 -11.81 -4.22
N LYS A 130 1.36 -11.50 -2.96
CA LYS A 130 1.61 -12.36 -1.81
C LYS A 130 0.28 -12.87 -1.26
N PRO A 131 0.15 -14.19 -1.04
CA PRO A 131 -1.02 -14.78 -0.42
C PRO A 131 -1.02 -14.56 1.10
N ALA A 132 -2.17 -14.23 1.68
CA ALA A 132 -2.44 -14.36 3.10
C ALA A 132 -3.74 -15.12 3.34
N LEU A 133 -3.74 -15.95 4.38
CA LEU A 133 -4.95 -16.60 4.85
C LEU A 133 -5.70 -15.62 5.76
N LEU A 134 -6.98 -15.40 5.47
CA LEU A 134 -7.87 -14.58 6.28
C LEU A 134 -8.65 -15.45 7.28
N ASP A 135 -9.24 -16.55 6.81
CA ASP A 135 -9.94 -17.52 7.65
C ASP A 135 -9.96 -18.89 6.97
N ILE A 136 -10.11 -19.96 7.76
CA ILE A 136 -10.28 -21.33 7.30
C ILE A 136 -11.27 -22.05 8.21
N ARG A 137 -12.29 -22.66 7.61
CA ARG A 137 -13.37 -23.35 8.31
C ARG A 137 -13.87 -24.54 7.50
N ASN A 138 -14.70 -25.37 8.11
CA ASN A 138 -15.45 -26.39 7.41
C ASN A 138 -16.93 -26.37 7.82
N SER A 139 -17.77 -27.08 7.07
CA SER A 139 -19.22 -27.14 7.31
C SER A 139 -19.60 -27.60 8.72
N GLY A 140 -18.76 -28.42 9.37
CA GLY A 140 -18.97 -28.89 10.74
C GLY A 140 -18.80 -27.80 11.81
N ASP A 141 -18.13 -26.68 11.49
CA ASP A 141 -18.03 -25.53 12.39
C ASP A 141 -19.36 -24.79 12.55
N ILE A 142 -20.29 -24.98 11.60
CA ILE A 142 -21.62 -24.36 11.60
C ILE A 142 -22.70 -25.39 11.93
N SER A 143 -22.68 -26.57 11.29
CA SER A 143 -23.74 -27.58 11.45
C SER A 143 -23.59 -28.44 12.71
N GLY A 144 -22.38 -28.53 13.28
CA GLY A 144 -22.04 -29.44 14.37
C GLY A 144 -21.80 -30.90 13.95
N ASP A 145 -22.19 -31.30 12.73
CA ASP A 145 -21.87 -32.64 12.19
C ASP A 145 -20.41 -32.67 11.72
N LYS A 146 -19.62 -33.53 12.37
CA LYS A 146 -18.18 -33.69 12.14
C LYS A 146 -17.81 -34.99 11.41
N SER A 147 -18.81 -35.77 11.00
CA SER A 147 -18.59 -37.07 10.35
C SER A 147 -18.13 -36.92 8.90
N ARG A 148 -18.69 -35.94 8.17
CA ARG A 148 -18.41 -35.66 6.77
C ARG A 148 -18.55 -34.17 6.50
N VAL A 149 -17.43 -33.47 6.37
CA VAL A 149 -17.42 -32.01 6.22
C VAL A 149 -16.87 -31.57 4.86
N VAL A 150 -17.19 -30.34 4.47
CA VAL A 150 -16.61 -29.63 3.33
C VAL A 150 -15.76 -28.48 3.85
N GLY A 151 -14.52 -28.37 3.36
CA GLY A 151 -13.57 -27.34 3.75
C GLY A 151 -13.67 -26.05 2.92
N TYR A 152 -13.41 -24.91 3.56
CA TYR A 152 -13.44 -23.58 2.96
C TYR A 152 -12.28 -22.73 3.48
N ALA A 153 -11.64 -21.97 2.60
CA ALA A 153 -10.64 -20.97 2.98
C ALA A 153 -10.90 -19.63 2.30
N SER A 154 -10.77 -18.55 3.08
CA SER A 154 -10.71 -17.20 2.55
C SER A 154 -9.25 -16.76 2.48
N MET A 155 -8.77 -16.48 1.27
CA MET A 155 -7.40 -16.04 1.03
C MET A 155 -7.38 -14.72 0.27
N ALA A 156 -6.54 -13.79 0.72
CA ALA A 156 -6.26 -12.54 0.03
C ALA A 156 -4.93 -12.64 -0.72
N PHE A 157 -4.89 -12.13 -1.93
CA PHE A 157 -3.64 -11.91 -2.68
C PHE A 157 -3.46 -10.41 -2.85
N PHE A 158 -2.34 -9.89 -2.39
CA PHE A 158 -2.02 -8.47 -2.48
C PHE A 158 -0.57 -8.33 -2.91
N CYS A 159 -0.26 -7.39 -3.79
CA CYS A 159 1.09 -6.87 -3.78
C CYS A 159 1.28 -6.13 -2.46
N GLU A 160 2.45 -6.27 -1.84
CA GLU A 160 2.92 -5.13 -1.07
C GLU A 160 2.86 -3.96 -2.05
N ILE A 161 2.23 -2.86 -1.66
CA ILE A 161 2.51 -1.59 -2.32
C ILE A 161 3.99 -1.35 -1.99
N GLN A 162 4.87 -1.93 -2.82
CA GLN A 162 6.18 -1.40 -3.04
C GLN A 162 5.87 0.01 -3.51
N LYS A 163 5.87 0.94 -2.55
CA LYS A 163 6.01 2.36 -2.86
C LYS A 163 7.14 2.36 -3.87
N GLU A 164 6.83 2.64 -5.14
CA GLU A 164 7.82 2.74 -6.19
C GLU A 164 8.66 3.98 -5.85
N TYR A 165 9.52 3.84 -4.84
CA TYR A 165 10.65 4.71 -4.63
C TYR A 165 11.45 4.58 -5.92
N LYS A 166 11.42 5.64 -6.73
CA LYS A 166 12.27 5.76 -7.92
C LYS A 166 13.69 5.34 -7.52
N LYS A 167 14.07 4.12 -7.93
CA LYS A 167 15.39 3.49 -7.84
C LYS A 167 16.11 3.53 -6.47
N MET A 168 16.49 2.33 -6.05
CA MET A 168 17.02 1.93 -4.75
C MET A 168 18.49 2.34 -4.49
N ASP A 169 18.85 3.61 -4.71
CA ASP A 169 20.11 4.21 -4.22
C ASP A 169 19.90 5.18 -3.03
N GLN A 170 18.66 5.60 -2.76
CA GLN A 170 18.34 6.62 -1.75
C GLN A 170 17.45 6.10 -0.60
N ALA A 171 17.22 4.80 -0.46
CA ALA A 171 16.45 4.27 0.65
C ALA A 171 17.30 4.26 1.94
N ILE A 172 16.73 4.72 3.06
CA ILE A 172 17.38 4.63 4.37
C ILE A 172 17.26 3.16 4.83
N ASN A 173 18.38 2.46 4.95
CA ASN A 173 18.39 1.09 5.47
C ASN A 173 18.07 1.08 6.98
N VAL A 174 17.77 -0.11 7.54
CA VAL A 174 17.36 -0.26 8.95
C VAL A 174 18.40 0.29 9.94
N ASN A 175 19.70 0.09 9.67
CA ASN A 175 20.77 0.59 10.55
C ASN A 175 20.81 2.13 10.58
N ASP A 176 20.65 2.76 9.41
CA ASP A 176 20.61 4.22 9.29
C ASP A 176 19.31 4.79 9.90
N GLN A 177 18.18 4.07 9.80
CA GLN A 177 16.93 4.46 10.46
C GLN A 177 17.09 4.46 11.98
N GLU A 178 17.61 3.37 12.55
CA GLU A 178 17.89 3.28 13.99
C GLU A 178 18.87 4.37 14.45
N PHE A 179 19.92 4.63 13.66
CA PHE A 179 20.87 5.68 13.95
C PHE A 179 20.19 7.05 13.99
N LEU A 180 19.33 7.38 13.02
CA LEU A 180 18.62 8.66 12.96
C LEU A 180 17.63 8.82 14.12
N LEU A 181 16.91 7.76 14.52
CA LEU A 181 16.01 7.79 15.68
C LEU A 181 16.80 8.03 16.98
N LYS A 182 17.90 7.30 17.18
CA LYS A 182 18.82 7.50 18.33
C LYS A 182 19.40 8.91 18.32
N LEU A 183 19.81 9.42 17.16
CA LEU A 183 20.34 10.77 16.99
C LEU A 183 19.29 11.84 17.37
N ALA A 184 18.06 11.70 16.89
CA ALA A 184 16.96 12.61 17.21
C ALA A 184 16.68 12.63 18.72
N ARG A 185 16.54 11.45 19.35
CA ARG A 185 16.31 11.33 20.79
C ARG A 185 17.44 11.93 21.62
N ASN A 186 18.68 11.59 21.29
CA ASN A 186 19.86 12.12 21.98
C ASN A 186 19.99 13.63 21.81
N THR A 187 19.63 14.15 20.63
CA THR A 187 19.61 15.58 20.37
C THR A 187 18.63 16.31 21.27
N ILE A 188 17.39 15.81 21.38
CA ILE A 188 16.37 16.41 22.25
C ILE A 188 16.83 16.33 23.71
N ALA A 189 17.30 15.17 24.17
CA ALA A 189 17.78 14.98 25.53
C ALA A 189 18.90 15.97 25.90
N ARG A 190 19.90 16.12 25.02
CA ARG A 190 21.04 17.02 25.23
C ARG A 190 20.60 18.48 25.22
N TYR A 191 19.77 18.87 24.26
CA TYR A 191 19.28 20.24 24.16
C TYR A 191 18.43 20.64 25.37
N LEU A 192 17.59 19.74 25.89
CA LEU A 192 16.80 19.99 27.10
C LEU A 192 17.67 20.07 28.37
N LYS A 193 18.84 19.42 28.38
CA LYS A 193 19.76 19.42 29.53
C LYS A 193 20.61 20.68 29.62
N ASP A 194 21.24 21.08 28.51
CA ASP A 194 22.25 22.14 28.51
C ASP A 194 22.22 23.05 27.26
N GLY A 195 21.21 22.89 26.40
CA GLY A 195 21.05 23.69 25.18
C GLY A 195 22.03 23.34 24.06
N THR A 196 22.84 22.30 24.20
CA THR A 196 23.81 21.89 23.16
C THR A 196 23.24 20.84 22.22
N LYS A 197 23.80 20.78 21.00
CA LYS A 197 23.47 19.78 19.97
C LYS A 197 24.64 18.81 19.79
N PRO A 198 24.39 17.53 19.47
CA PRO A 198 25.46 16.62 19.10
C PRO A 198 26.11 17.04 17.78
N SER A 199 27.37 16.68 17.61
CA SER A 199 28.14 16.88 16.37
C SER A 199 28.78 15.55 15.97
N PRO A 200 28.03 14.65 15.31
CA PRO A 200 28.58 13.38 14.82
C PRO A 200 29.72 13.62 13.83
N ASP A 201 30.75 12.76 13.85
CA ASP A 201 31.82 12.81 12.86
C ASP A 201 31.30 12.35 11.48
N PRO A 202 31.28 13.20 10.45
CA PRO A 202 30.81 12.84 9.11
C PRO A 202 31.59 11.66 8.49
N ALA A 203 32.84 11.43 8.87
CA ALA A 203 33.64 10.31 8.36
C ALA A 203 33.08 8.95 8.80
N ALA A 204 32.40 8.89 9.96
CA ALA A 204 31.79 7.68 10.50
C ALA A 204 30.37 7.42 9.99
N LEU A 205 29.78 8.34 9.20
CA LEU A 205 28.41 8.24 8.71
C LEU A 205 28.35 7.60 7.31
N SER A 206 27.27 6.84 7.07
CA SER A 206 26.96 6.29 5.74
C SER A 206 26.75 7.41 4.71
N HIS A 207 26.92 7.10 3.42
CA HIS A 207 26.78 8.08 2.34
C HIS A 207 25.42 8.77 2.36
N VAL A 208 24.34 7.99 2.52
CA VAL A 208 22.96 8.48 2.44
C VAL A 208 22.64 9.50 3.55
N LEU A 209 23.26 9.38 4.72
CA LEU A 209 23.08 10.34 5.81
C LEU A 209 23.73 11.71 5.52
N LYS A 210 24.71 11.75 4.61
CA LYS A 210 25.43 12.96 4.20
C LYS A 210 24.77 13.68 3.02
N GLU A 211 23.83 13.02 2.35
CA GLU A 211 23.11 13.60 1.23
C GLU A 211 22.20 14.76 1.66
N GLU A 212 22.03 15.72 0.76
CA GLU A 212 21.10 16.83 0.94
C GLU A 212 19.66 16.35 0.78
N ARG A 213 18.99 16.10 1.92
CA ARG A 213 17.60 15.63 1.95
C ARG A 213 16.75 16.44 2.91
N GLY A 214 15.48 16.60 2.54
CA GLY A 214 14.45 17.10 3.44
C GLY A 214 14.08 16.02 4.46
N ALA A 215 13.73 16.44 5.67
CA ALA A 215 13.25 15.53 6.70
C ALA A 215 12.26 16.24 7.62
N PHE A 216 11.34 15.47 8.18
CA PHE A 216 10.47 15.89 9.28
C PHE A 216 10.75 15.00 10.50
N VAL A 217 10.75 15.62 11.68
CA VAL A 217 10.75 14.91 12.97
C VAL A 217 9.41 15.19 13.63
N THR A 218 8.68 14.13 13.92
CA THR A 218 7.38 14.15 14.57
C THR A 218 7.49 13.48 15.93
N LEU A 219 6.94 14.13 16.95
CA LEU A 219 6.87 13.64 18.32
C LEU A 219 5.43 13.28 18.62
N HIS A 220 5.20 12.08 19.13
CA HIS A 220 3.91 11.63 19.61
C HIS A 220 3.97 11.34 21.11
N LYS A 221 2.91 11.69 21.85
CA LYS A 221 2.72 11.29 23.25
C LYS A 221 1.37 10.62 23.37
N ASN A 222 1.33 9.37 23.85
CA ASN A 222 0.10 8.57 23.91
C ASN A 222 -0.66 8.55 22.56
N LYS A 223 0.08 8.39 21.44
CA LYS A 223 -0.41 8.44 20.05
C LYS A 223 -0.95 9.80 19.58
N ALA A 224 -0.97 10.83 20.41
CA ALA A 224 -1.35 12.19 20.01
C ALA A 224 -0.12 12.99 19.56
N LEU A 225 -0.30 13.84 18.55
CA LEU A 225 0.74 14.75 18.07
C LEU A 225 1.21 15.69 19.19
N ARG A 226 2.52 15.73 19.45
CA ARG A 226 3.16 16.55 20.49
C ARG A 226 4.11 17.61 19.94
N GLY A 227 4.53 17.44 18.69
CA GLY A 227 5.34 18.41 17.93
C GLY A 227 5.70 17.82 16.56
N CYS A 228 5.78 18.65 15.53
CA CYS A 228 6.23 18.22 14.21
C CYS A 228 6.84 19.39 13.45
N ILE A 229 8.13 19.30 13.17
CA ILE A 229 8.88 20.29 12.38
C ILE A 229 9.75 19.57 11.35
N GLY A 230 9.88 20.17 10.18
CA GLY A 230 10.73 19.66 9.13
C GLY A 230 11.04 20.68 8.05
N CYS A 231 11.90 20.26 7.13
CA CYS A 231 12.22 20.99 5.91
C CYS A 231 11.96 20.12 4.70
N ILE A 232 11.31 20.70 3.69
CA ILE A 232 11.04 20.02 2.42
C ILE A 232 12.24 20.16 1.49
N VAL A 233 12.70 21.41 1.34
CA VAL A 233 13.91 21.73 0.60
C VAL A 233 15.10 21.46 1.51
N PRO A 234 16.03 20.59 1.08
CA PRO A 234 17.25 20.33 1.84
C PRO A 234 18.02 21.63 2.11
N ARG A 235 18.47 21.82 3.35
CA ARG A 235 19.35 22.95 3.74
C ARG A 235 20.76 22.48 4.13
N GLY A 236 21.05 21.21 3.85
CA GLY A 236 22.27 20.53 4.23
C GLY A 236 22.06 19.01 4.36
N PRO A 237 23.05 18.30 4.92
CA PRO A 237 23.00 16.85 5.10
C PRO A 237 21.80 16.37 5.94
N LEU A 238 21.30 15.17 5.62
CA LEU A 238 20.17 14.56 6.32
C LEU A 238 20.37 14.47 7.84
N TYR A 239 21.54 14.02 8.31
CA TYR A 239 21.79 13.90 9.76
C TYR A 239 21.65 15.26 10.47
N GLN A 240 22.08 16.35 9.83
CA GLN A 240 22.00 17.71 10.37
C GLN A 240 20.55 18.20 10.37
N ALA A 241 19.80 17.92 9.30
CA ALA A 241 18.37 18.21 9.23
C ALA A 241 17.61 17.51 10.37
N VAL A 242 17.93 16.24 10.67
CA VAL A 242 17.31 15.51 11.78
C VAL A 242 17.66 16.14 13.14
N ILE A 243 18.92 16.53 13.36
CA ILE A 243 19.33 17.25 14.60
C ILE A 243 18.51 18.53 14.77
N ASP A 244 18.47 19.38 13.74
CA ASP A 244 17.82 20.68 13.84
C ASP A 244 16.30 20.55 13.98
N ASN A 245 15.69 19.64 13.23
CA ASN A 245 14.25 19.41 13.27
C ASN A 245 13.81 18.72 14.57
N ALA A 246 14.64 17.87 15.17
CA ALA A 246 14.34 17.28 16.47
C ALA A 246 14.27 18.33 17.58
N VAL A 247 15.23 19.27 17.61
CA VAL A 247 15.18 20.42 18.54
C VAL A 247 13.93 21.25 18.28
N ASN A 248 13.67 21.61 17.02
CA ASN A 248 12.55 22.48 16.70
C ASN A 248 11.20 21.82 17.01
N ALA A 249 11.03 20.53 16.72
CA ALA A 249 9.81 19.79 17.04
C ALA A 249 9.56 19.72 18.56
N ALA A 250 10.63 19.66 19.36
CA ALA A 250 10.53 19.61 20.82
C ALA A 250 10.28 20.99 21.46
N VAL A 251 10.88 22.06 20.96
CA VAL A 251 10.91 23.36 21.69
C VAL A 251 10.41 24.57 20.90
N ASN A 252 10.27 24.47 19.57
CA ASN A 252 9.95 25.60 18.70
C ASN A 252 8.73 25.35 17.80
N ASP A 253 7.95 24.29 18.03
CA ASP A 253 6.67 24.10 17.36
C ASP A 253 5.64 25.07 17.97
N PRO A 254 5.15 26.09 17.23
CA PRO A 254 4.32 27.16 17.79
C PRO A 254 2.93 26.68 18.26
N ARG A 255 2.53 25.45 17.91
CA ARG A 255 1.24 24.87 18.30
C ARG A 255 1.28 24.25 19.70
N PHE A 256 2.47 24.02 20.26
CA PHE A 256 2.64 23.28 21.51
C PHE A 256 3.59 24.02 22.46
N SER A 257 3.45 23.76 23.77
CA SER A 257 4.45 24.16 24.75
C SER A 257 5.73 23.33 24.59
N LYS A 258 6.85 23.88 25.06
CA LYS A 258 8.15 23.18 25.02
C LYS A 258 8.05 21.82 25.74
N VAL A 259 8.64 20.79 25.14
CA VAL A 259 8.81 19.47 25.78
C VAL A 259 9.68 19.60 27.03
N THR A 260 9.34 18.87 28.08
CA THR A 260 10.13 18.81 29.33
C THR A 260 11.01 17.56 29.37
N ALA A 261 12.07 17.58 30.19
CA ALA A 261 12.98 16.43 30.32
C ALA A 261 12.24 15.16 30.79
N ASP A 262 11.27 15.29 31.70
CA ASP A 262 10.48 14.17 32.20
C ASP A 262 9.54 13.59 31.14
N GLU A 263 9.04 14.45 30.24
CA GLU A 263 8.14 14.04 29.15
C GLU A 263 8.86 13.21 28.09
N LEU A 264 10.18 13.38 27.91
CA LEU A 264 10.94 12.76 26.82
C LEU A 264 10.84 11.23 26.81
N LYS A 265 10.75 10.59 27.98
CA LYS A 265 10.63 9.13 28.11
C LYS A 265 9.28 8.59 27.60
N ASP A 266 8.26 9.43 27.57
CA ASP A 266 6.90 9.08 27.13
C ASP A 266 6.64 9.46 25.66
N LEU A 267 7.64 10.04 25.00
CA LEU A 267 7.55 10.41 23.58
C LEU A 267 7.94 9.23 22.70
N HIS A 268 7.20 9.05 21.62
CA HIS A 268 7.55 8.21 20.48
C HIS A 268 7.95 9.12 19.32
N ILE A 269 9.15 8.93 18.78
CA ILE A 269 9.73 9.72 17.70
C ILE A 269 9.48 9.01 16.38
N GLU A 270 8.99 9.77 15.40
CA GLU A 270 8.86 9.36 14.01
C GLU A 270 9.66 10.31 13.12
N ILE A 271 10.37 9.77 12.14
CA ILE A 271 11.14 10.53 11.15
C ILE A 271 10.60 10.22 9.77
N SER A 272 10.29 11.28 9.01
CA SER A 272 9.93 11.20 7.60
C SER A 272 11.06 11.78 6.76
N VAL A 273 11.81 10.93 6.06
CA VAL A 273 12.89 11.34 5.17
C VAL A 273 12.38 11.46 3.75
N LEU A 274 12.59 12.62 3.14
CA LEU A 274 12.04 12.95 1.82
C LEU A 274 13.04 12.65 0.72
N THR A 275 12.54 12.26 -0.46
CA THR A 275 13.33 12.38 -1.69
C THR A 275 13.43 13.85 -2.08
N LYS A 276 14.40 14.20 -2.94
CA LYS A 276 14.45 15.53 -3.54
C LYS A 276 13.14 15.77 -4.33
N PRO A 277 12.45 16.90 -4.12
CA PRO A 277 11.28 17.23 -4.93
C PRO A 277 11.65 17.35 -6.40
N GLU A 278 10.81 16.78 -7.26
CA GLU A 278 10.94 16.83 -8.71
C GLU A 278 9.72 17.51 -9.32
N ASN A 279 9.95 18.35 -10.32
CA ASN A 279 8.89 19.00 -11.09
C ASN A 279 8.03 17.94 -11.78
N LEU A 280 6.72 18.03 -11.55
CA LEU A 280 5.72 17.22 -12.23
C LEU A 280 5.19 18.00 -13.42
N ASN A 281 5.60 17.62 -14.63
CA ASN A 281 5.07 18.23 -15.85
C ASN A 281 3.64 17.76 -16.10
N PHE A 282 2.70 18.67 -16.39
CA PHE A 282 1.33 18.38 -16.80
C PHE A 282 0.80 19.47 -17.74
N ASP A 283 -0.22 19.15 -18.52
CA ASP A 283 -0.83 20.05 -19.52
C ASP A 283 -2.25 20.49 -19.14
N SER A 284 -2.85 19.87 -18.11
CA SER A 284 -4.24 20.11 -17.69
C SER A 284 -4.47 19.64 -16.26
N PRO A 285 -5.50 20.16 -15.55
CA PRO A 285 -5.89 19.69 -14.22
C PRO A 285 -6.17 18.19 -14.15
N GLU A 286 -6.80 17.62 -15.19
CA GLU A 286 -7.05 16.17 -15.27
C GLU A 286 -5.75 15.37 -15.46
N ASN A 287 -4.81 15.86 -16.28
CA ASN A 287 -3.51 15.24 -16.44
C ASN A 287 -2.70 15.23 -15.14
N LEU A 288 -2.73 16.35 -14.40
CA LEU A 288 -2.13 16.45 -13.07
C LEU A 288 -2.70 15.37 -12.14
N LYS A 289 -4.03 15.31 -12.01
CA LYS A 289 -4.69 14.29 -11.20
C LYS A 289 -4.30 12.87 -11.62
N ASN A 290 -4.26 12.58 -12.91
CA ASN A 290 -3.88 11.25 -13.40
C ASN A 290 -2.44 10.85 -13.05
N LYS A 291 -1.52 11.83 -12.99
CA LYS A 291 -0.11 11.60 -12.63
C LYS A 291 0.13 11.48 -11.13
N LEU A 292 -0.73 12.06 -10.30
CA LEU A 292 -0.62 11.94 -8.84
C LEU A 292 -0.96 10.53 -8.37
N GLN A 293 -0.10 9.97 -7.52
CA GLN A 293 -0.28 8.66 -6.92
C GLN A 293 -0.57 8.81 -5.42
N PRO A 294 -1.81 8.58 -4.97
CA PRO A 294 -2.15 8.58 -3.56
C PRO A 294 -1.24 7.63 -2.76
N ASN A 295 -0.90 8.01 -1.53
CA ASN A 295 -0.02 7.29 -0.61
C ASN A 295 1.45 7.12 -1.07
N VAL A 296 1.80 7.63 -2.26
CA VAL A 296 3.18 7.61 -2.79
C VAL A 296 3.74 9.03 -2.88
N HIS A 297 3.00 9.95 -3.50
CA HIS A 297 3.46 11.32 -3.73
C HIS A 297 3.10 12.24 -2.56
N GLY A 298 4.11 12.84 -1.95
CA GLY A 298 3.98 14.14 -1.33
C GLY A 298 3.93 15.20 -2.42
N VAL A 299 3.09 16.22 -2.25
CA VAL A 299 2.82 17.23 -3.28
C VAL A 299 3.21 18.60 -2.75
N ILE A 300 3.87 19.40 -3.57
CA ILE A 300 4.16 20.80 -3.32
C ILE A 300 3.46 21.61 -4.41
N LEU A 301 2.64 22.57 -4.02
CA LEU A 301 2.11 23.59 -4.93
C LEU A 301 2.91 24.86 -4.73
N LYS A 302 3.43 25.43 -5.83
CA LYS A 302 4.13 26.71 -5.84
C LYS A 302 3.27 27.75 -6.55
N PHE A 303 3.02 28.85 -5.85
CA PHE A 303 2.21 29.98 -6.30
C PHE A 303 3.10 31.22 -6.39
N ASP A 304 3.15 31.83 -7.57
CA ASP A 304 3.83 33.11 -7.83
C ASP A 304 5.30 33.15 -7.32
N GLY A 305 5.99 32.01 -7.30
CA GLY A 305 7.39 31.86 -6.87
C GLY A 305 7.68 32.01 -5.36
N PHE A 306 6.83 32.69 -4.60
CA PHE A 306 7.08 32.97 -3.17
C PHE A 306 6.19 32.19 -2.21
N ARG A 307 4.98 31.83 -2.64
CA ARG A 307 4.01 31.10 -1.81
C ARG A 307 4.08 29.63 -2.16
N GLN A 308 4.12 28.77 -1.14
CA GLN A 308 4.04 27.34 -1.37
C GLN A 308 3.31 26.64 -0.23
N SER A 309 2.79 25.46 -0.53
CA SER A 309 2.23 24.55 0.46
C SER A 309 2.64 23.12 0.14
N THR A 310 2.63 22.26 1.17
CA THR A 310 2.86 20.83 0.97
C THR A 310 1.94 19.97 1.81
N PHE A 311 1.69 18.76 1.31
CA PHE A 311 1.25 17.62 2.09
C PHE A 311 2.20 16.44 1.89
N LEU A 312 2.46 15.74 2.99
CA LEU A 312 3.18 14.46 2.99
C LEU A 312 2.31 13.36 2.36
N PRO A 313 2.90 12.26 1.86
CA PRO A 313 2.14 11.13 1.31
C PRO A 313 1.08 10.55 2.26
N GLN A 314 1.27 10.63 3.58
CA GLN A 314 0.32 10.07 4.57
C GLN A 314 -1.04 10.82 4.59
N VAL A 315 -1.07 12.07 4.13
CA VAL A 315 -2.31 12.88 4.13
C VAL A 315 -3.36 12.29 3.18
N TRP A 316 -2.93 11.52 2.17
CA TRP A 316 -3.82 10.78 1.28
C TRP A 316 -4.73 9.78 2.01
N GLU A 317 -4.37 9.33 3.22
CA GLU A 317 -5.22 8.46 4.04
C GLU A 317 -6.48 9.18 4.54
N GLN A 318 -6.40 10.50 4.71
CA GLN A 318 -7.53 11.34 5.16
C GLN A 318 -8.26 12.00 3.98
N LEU A 319 -7.50 12.36 2.93
CA LEU A 319 -8.01 13.01 1.73
C LEU A 319 -7.76 12.11 0.52
N THR A 320 -8.61 11.09 0.35
CA THR A 320 -8.44 10.08 -0.71
C THR A 320 -8.83 10.60 -2.09
N ASP A 321 -9.72 11.60 -2.15
CA ASP A 321 -10.09 12.25 -3.40
C ASP A 321 -9.03 13.28 -3.82
N LYS A 322 -8.66 13.27 -5.11
CA LYS A 322 -7.57 14.10 -5.64
C LYS A 322 -7.96 15.57 -5.78
N ASP A 323 -9.22 15.86 -6.10
CA ASP A 323 -9.70 17.25 -6.16
C ASP A 323 -9.72 17.83 -4.75
N ASP A 324 -10.22 17.08 -3.77
CA ASP A 324 -10.23 17.50 -2.37
C ASP A 324 -8.82 17.72 -1.84
N PHE A 325 -7.91 16.79 -2.08
CA PHE A 325 -6.50 16.89 -1.66
C PHE A 325 -5.84 18.16 -2.19
N LEU A 326 -5.93 18.41 -3.50
CA LEU A 326 -5.33 19.59 -4.14
C LEU A 326 -6.01 20.89 -3.72
N SER A 327 -7.32 20.85 -3.45
CA SER A 327 -8.08 22.01 -2.99
C SER A 327 -7.69 22.41 -1.57
N HIS A 328 -7.62 21.45 -0.65
CA HIS A 328 -7.14 21.68 0.72
C HIS A 328 -5.67 22.14 0.73
N LEU A 329 -4.85 21.58 -0.16
CA LEU A 329 -3.47 21.99 -0.30
C LEU A 329 -3.36 23.45 -0.76
N SER A 330 -4.19 23.86 -1.72
CA SER A 330 -4.27 25.26 -2.16
C SER A 330 -4.71 26.19 -1.02
N SER A 331 -5.74 25.81 -0.27
CA SER A 331 -6.20 26.57 0.90
C SER A 331 -5.14 26.68 2.00
N LYS A 332 -4.30 25.66 2.17
CA LYS A 332 -3.16 25.69 3.10
C LYS A 332 -2.10 26.73 2.71
N ALA A 333 -1.97 27.06 1.43
CA ALA A 333 -1.13 28.18 0.96
C ALA A 333 -1.81 29.56 1.13
N GLY A 334 -3.03 29.62 1.68
CA GLY A 334 -3.85 30.82 1.72
C GLY A 334 -4.45 31.21 0.36
N MET A 335 -4.53 30.26 -0.58
CA MET A 335 -5.09 30.47 -1.92
C MET A 335 -6.54 29.96 -2.01
N SER A 336 -7.24 30.34 -3.07
CA SER A 336 -8.57 29.76 -3.36
C SER A 336 -8.47 28.25 -3.58
N SER A 337 -9.51 27.51 -3.25
CA SER A 337 -9.54 26.04 -3.35
C SER A 337 -9.34 25.53 -4.78
N ASP A 338 -9.65 26.33 -5.79
CA ASP A 338 -9.47 26.04 -7.21
C ASP A 338 -8.14 26.54 -7.78
N ALA A 339 -7.27 27.15 -6.96
CA ALA A 339 -6.05 27.80 -7.46
C ALA A 339 -5.10 26.83 -8.17
N TRP A 340 -5.08 25.55 -7.78
CA TRP A 340 -4.31 24.49 -8.45
C TRP A 340 -4.74 24.23 -9.90
N LYS A 341 -5.93 24.67 -10.32
CA LYS A 341 -6.45 24.52 -11.69
C LYS A 341 -5.96 25.62 -12.64
N LYS A 342 -5.27 26.65 -12.13
CA LYS A 342 -4.83 27.79 -12.93
C LYS A 342 -3.73 27.39 -13.92
N PRO A 343 -3.72 27.97 -15.14
CA PRO A 343 -2.59 27.81 -16.06
C PRO A 343 -1.28 28.28 -15.43
N GLY A 344 -0.18 27.58 -15.72
CA GLY A 344 1.14 27.91 -15.19
C GLY A 344 1.38 27.48 -13.73
N MET A 345 0.50 26.65 -13.17
CA MET A 345 0.71 26.07 -11.84
C MET A 345 1.97 25.20 -11.83
N GLU A 346 2.85 25.47 -10.87
CA GLU A 346 4.05 24.67 -10.64
C GLU A 346 3.76 23.64 -9.55
N VAL A 347 3.89 22.35 -9.91
CA VAL A 347 3.71 21.24 -8.99
C VAL A 347 4.98 20.44 -8.91
N GLU A 348 5.47 20.21 -7.70
CA GLU A 348 6.54 19.25 -7.45
C GLU A 348 5.98 18.06 -6.67
N THR A 349 6.57 16.89 -6.93
CA THR A 349 6.29 15.67 -6.16
C THR A 349 7.56 15.15 -5.53
N TYR A 350 7.43 14.60 -4.33
CA TYR A 350 8.47 13.86 -3.63
C TYR A 350 7.87 12.62 -3.00
N GLN A 351 8.71 11.74 -2.48
CA GLN A 351 8.28 10.60 -1.68
C GLN A 351 8.84 10.72 -0.27
N ALA A 352 8.20 10.06 0.68
CA ALA A 352 8.68 10.01 2.07
C ALA A 352 8.88 8.57 2.50
N GLN A 353 10.03 8.28 3.10
CA GLN A 353 10.26 7.07 3.87
C GLN A 353 10.07 7.42 5.34
N VAL A 354 9.12 6.73 5.97
CA VAL A 354 8.68 7.01 7.34
C VAL A 354 9.04 5.83 8.23
N PHE A 355 9.63 6.13 9.38
CA PHE A 355 10.01 5.14 10.39
C PHE A 355 9.97 5.78 11.78
N GLY A 356 9.66 4.98 12.80
CA GLY A 356 9.51 5.41 14.20
C GLY A 356 9.93 4.32 15.18
N GLU A 357 9.88 4.64 16.47
CA GLU A 357 10.42 3.81 17.57
C GLU A 357 9.63 2.57 18.01
#